data_AF-A0A7N1A5I0-F1
#
_entry.id   AF-A0A7N1A5I0-F1
#
_cell.length_a   1.000
_cell.length_b   1.000
_cell.length_c   1.000
_cell.angle_alpha   90.00
_cell.angle_beta   90.00
_cell.angle_gamma   90.00
#
_symmetry.space_group_name_H-M   'P 1'
#
loop_
_entity.id
_entity.type
_entity.pdbx_description
1 polymer ?
#
loop_
_entity_poly.entity_id
_entity_poly.type
_entity_poly.pdbx_seq_one_letter_code
_entity_poly.pdbx_strand_id
1 'polypeptide(L)'
;MTEEYSRDNLGSRAEEYLDSVVCKNLEMCVEVLKQCENLLPLADELKIVSKCVDSIASKACVEQIASSFSRLEYSGSGRLHMSRQAKCEGDWWVEDLSVLRIDLFAQVITAMRCRGVRPESICASLINYAQKELTRKSCLWNPSSNHSKSDINPGSCVHEILVIETVVGLLPVEKLVVPINFLFGLLRSALMLNCTVACRLDLERRIGSQLDLATLDDLLIPSLRHASDTLFDVDTIHRILTGFAQRDDSEVDMEDESFFECESPHSPSQSALLKVAKLVDNYLAEIAPDANLKLSKFLAIAEALPEHVRINHDELYHAIDVYLKAHQSLPDADKKKVCKLIDFQKLSPEAGAHAAQNERLPLQSIVQVLYFEQLRLRNTLCSSYLDDEPKPLHQSWRINSGAFSAALSPRDNYASLRRENRELKLELARLRMRLNDLEKDHVCMKNNLEKSNSRKFMGSFAKKMVKLSFFGVSISRASSSPSRNSQSKEIDGAYT
;
A
#
# COMPACT_ATOMS: atom_id res chain seq x y z
N MET A 1 -26.17 31.82 -45.24
CA MET A 1 -27.49 31.20 -45.39
C MET A 1 -28.24 31.37 -44.07
N THR A 2 -28.82 32.53 -43.83
CA THR A 2 -29.59 32.82 -42.61
C THR A 2 -31.08 32.89 -42.97
N GLU A 3 -31.94 32.84 -41.96
CA GLU A 3 -33.41 33.00 -42.11
C GLU A 3 -33.81 34.34 -42.73
N GLU A 4 -32.87 35.29 -42.77
CA GLU A 4 -33.02 36.57 -43.45
C GLU A 4 -33.01 36.44 -44.99
N TYR A 5 -32.42 35.38 -45.53
CA TYR A 5 -32.34 35.14 -46.98
C TYR A 5 -33.43 34.19 -47.50
N SER A 6 -33.86 33.21 -46.71
CA SER A 6 -34.97 32.31 -47.02
C SER A 6 -35.46 31.61 -45.76
N ARG A 7 -36.79 31.46 -45.63
CA ARG A 7 -37.40 30.52 -44.67
C ARG A 7 -36.99 29.09 -45.02
N ASP A 8 -36.78 28.25 -44.01
CA ASP A 8 -36.32 26.85 -44.15
C ASP A 8 -35.02 26.71 -44.94
N ASN A 9 -34.05 27.59 -44.69
CA ASN A 9 -32.74 27.48 -45.33
C ASN A 9 -32.00 26.20 -44.87
N LEU A 10 -30.95 25.82 -45.60
CA LEU A 10 -30.17 24.61 -45.29
C LEU A 10 -29.61 24.62 -43.87
N GLY A 11 -29.28 25.79 -43.30
CA GLY A 11 -28.77 25.90 -41.94
C GLY A 11 -29.80 25.46 -40.90
N SER A 12 -31.00 26.04 -40.92
CA SER A 12 -32.07 25.65 -40.00
C SER A 12 -32.54 24.21 -40.20
N ARG A 13 -32.63 23.74 -41.45
CA ARG A 13 -32.95 22.33 -41.74
C ARG A 13 -31.86 21.36 -41.26
N ALA A 14 -30.59 21.73 -41.36
CA ALA A 14 -29.48 20.93 -40.85
C ALA A 14 -29.47 20.90 -39.32
N GLU A 15 -29.73 22.05 -38.66
CA GLU A 15 -29.86 22.11 -37.21
C GLU A 15 -31.02 21.25 -36.70
N GLU A 16 -32.19 21.33 -37.35
CA GLU A 16 -33.35 20.51 -36.99
C GLU A 16 -33.05 19.01 -37.18
N TYR A 17 -32.38 18.62 -38.26
CA TYR A 17 -31.95 17.23 -38.47
C TYR A 17 -30.95 16.75 -37.41
N LEU A 18 -29.97 17.60 -37.06
CA LEU A 18 -29.01 17.29 -36.01
C LEU A 18 -29.71 17.07 -34.66
N ASP A 19 -30.65 17.94 -34.28
CA ASP A 19 -31.30 17.88 -32.97
C ASP A 19 -32.37 16.77 -32.88
N SER A 20 -33.12 16.53 -33.96
CA SER A 20 -34.24 15.57 -34.00
C SER A 20 -33.84 14.15 -34.35
N VAL A 21 -32.80 13.95 -35.17
CA VAL A 21 -32.37 12.63 -35.64
C VAL A 21 -31.01 12.25 -35.05
N VAL A 22 -29.97 13.03 -35.34
CA VAL A 22 -28.59 12.67 -34.97
C VAL A 22 -28.43 12.63 -33.45
N CYS A 23 -28.83 13.68 -32.73
CA CYS A 23 -28.75 13.75 -31.27
C CYS A 23 -29.70 12.77 -30.55
N LYS A 24 -30.51 11.99 -31.28
CA LYS A 24 -31.34 10.91 -30.73
C LYS A 24 -30.71 9.53 -30.89
N ASN A 25 -29.60 9.39 -31.63
CA ASN A 25 -28.88 8.14 -31.77
C ASN A 25 -27.36 8.35 -31.55
N LEU A 26 -26.77 7.59 -30.62
CA LEU A 26 -25.34 7.70 -30.30
C LEU A 26 -24.47 7.30 -31.51
N GLU A 27 -24.79 6.20 -32.18
CA GLU A 27 -24.04 5.71 -33.35
C GLU A 27 -23.98 6.77 -34.44
N MET A 28 -25.11 7.45 -34.70
CA MET A 28 -25.17 8.56 -35.65
C MET A 28 -24.34 9.76 -35.18
N CYS A 29 -24.33 10.07 -33.87
CA CYS A 29 -23.46 11.11 -33.33
C CYS A 29 -21.98 10.76 -33.54
N VAL A 30 -21.58 9.50 -33.34
CA VAL A 30 -20.21 9.02 -33.56
C VAL A 30 -19.85 9.10 -35.05
N GLU A 31 -20.75 8.71 -35.94
CA GLU A 31 -20.53 8.81 -37.39
C GLU A 31 -20.37 10.27 -37.82
N VAL A 32 -21.22 11.18 -37.32
CA VAL A 32 -21.08 12.62 -37.58
C VAL A 32 -19.75 13.16 -37.07
N LEU A 33 -19.33 12.80 -35.85
CA LEU A 33 -18.04 13.19 -35.30
C LEU A 33 -16.88 12.71 -36.17
N LYS A 34 -16.93 11.46 -36.64
CA LYS A 34 -15.92 10.90 -37.56
C LYS A 34 -15.85 11.68 -38.87
N GLN A 35 -16.99 12.09 -39.44
CA GLN A 35 -16.99 12.93 -40.65
C GLN A 35 -16.50 14.35 -40.38
N CYS A 36 -16.75 14.88 -39.17
CA CYS A 36 -16.27 16.19 -38.75
C CYS A 36 -14.74 16.27 -38.68
N GLU A 37 -14.02 15.15 -38.52
CA GLU A 37 -12.54 15.12 -38.51
C GLU A 37 -11.92 15.80 -39.73
N ASN A 38 -12.55 15.68 -40.91
CA ASN A 38 -12.09 16.29 -42.16
C ASN A 38 -12.57 17.75 -42.34
N LEU A 39 -13.44 18.23 -41.45
CA LEU A 39 -14.09 19.54 -41.52
C LEU A 39 -13.64 20.48 -40.39
N LEU A 40 -12.73 20.05 -39.52
CA LEU A 40 -12.15 20.89 -38.48
C LEU A 40 -11.26 21.99 -39.12
N PRO A 41 -11.37 23.26 -38.65
CA PRO A 41 -12.06 23.73 -37.45
C PRO A 41 -13.52 24.20 -37.67
N LEU A 42 -14.03 24.21 -38.90
CA LEU A 42 -15.37 24.76 -39.21
C LEU A 42 -16.50 24.04 -38.45
N ALA A 43 -16.38 22.73 -38.26
CA ALA A 43 -17.35 21.95 -37.48
C ALA A 43 -17.42 22.37 -36.00
N ASP A 44 -16.30 22.82 -35.42
CA ASP A 44 -16.25 23.36 -34.05
C ASP A 44 -16.86 24.76 -34.00
N GLU A 45 -16.57 25.62 -34.97
CA GLU A 45 -17.17 26.96 -35.07
C GLU A 45 -18.70 26.90 -35.19
N LEU A 46 -19.21 25.90 -35.92
CA LEU A 46 -20.63 25.61 -36.05
C LEU A 46 -21.22 24.84 -34.86
N LYS A 47 -20.43 24.53 -33.82
CA LYS A 47 -20.83 23.81 -32.59
C LYS A 47 -21.40 22.41 -32.83
N ILE A 48 -21.13 21.81 -33.98
CA ILE A 48 -21.62 20.48 -34.33
C ILE A 48 -20.94 19.44 -33.43
N VAL A 49 -19.62 19.56 -33.25
CA VAL A 49 -18.83 18.67 -32.41
C VAL A 49 -19.32 18.69 -30.96
N SER A 50 -19.47 19.88 -30.36
CA SER A 50 -19.96 20.01 -28.98
C SER A 50 -21.36 19.43 -28.80
N LYS A 51 -22.28 19.65 -29.76
CA LYS A 51 -23.64 19.08 -29.71
C LYS A 51 -23.61 17.55 -29.72
N CYS A 52 -22.83 16.95 -30.62
CA CYS A 52 -22.68 15.50 -30.70
C CYS A 52 -22.04 14.93 -29.42
N VAL A 53 -20.97 15.55 -28.91
CA VAL A 53 -20.30 15.16 -27.66
C VAL A 53 -21.28 15.18 -26.48
N ASP A 54 -22.04 16.28 -26.32
CA ASP A 54 -23.04 16.42 -25.25
C ASP A 54 -24.17 15.38 -25.36
N SER A 55 -24.62 15.11 -26.58
CA SER A 55 -25.64 14.09 -26.87
C SER A 55 -25.16 12.69 -26.48
N ILE A 56 -23.94 12.30 -26.91
CA ILE A 56 -23.31 11.03 -26.56
C ILE A 56 -23.21 10.90 -25.04
N ALA A 57 -22.66 11.91 -24.36
CA ALA A 57 -22.46 11.88 -22.92
C ALA A 57 -23.80 11.81 -22.15
N SER A 58 -24.82 12.55 -22.58
CA SER A 58 -26.14 12.52 -21.97
C SER A 58 -26.82 11.15 -22.12
N LYS A 59 -26.69 10.53 -23.29
CA LYS A 59 -27.30 9.22 -23.58
C LYS A 59 -26.63 8.11 -22.80
N ALA A 60 -25.30 8.06 -22.84
CA ALA A 60 -24.53 7.08 -22.09
C ALA A 60 -24.83 7.16 -20.58
N CYS A 61 -24.98 8.36 -20.03
CA CYS A 61 -25.36 8.55 -18.63
C CYS A 61 -26.78 8.00 -18.34
N VAL A 62 -27.78 8.38 -19.14
CA VAL A 62 -29.17 7.90 -18.95
C VAL A 62 -29.26 6.37 -19.02
N GLU A 63 -28.56 5.76 -19.96
CA GLU A 63 -28.54 4.32 -20.12
C GLU A 63 -27.81 3.60 -18.99
N GLN A 64 -26.71 4.16 -18.49
CA GLN A 64 -26.06 3.62 -17.30
C GLN A 64 -26.94 3.69 -16.06
N ILE A 65 -27.71 4.75 -15.91
CA ILE A 65 -28.71 4.86 -14.83
C ILE A 65 -29.78 3.79 -15.03
N ALA A 66 -30.35 3.65 -16.23
CA ALA A 66 -31.37 2.64 -16.53
C ALA A 66 -30.86 1.21 -16.28
N SER A 67 -29.64 0.90 -16.72
CA SER A 67 -29.01 -0.41 -16.49
C SER A 67 -28.63 -0.66 -15.03
N SER A 68 -28.34 0.39 -14.26
CA SER A 68 -28.14 0.25 -12.81
C SER A 68 -29.45 -0.10 -12.11
N PHE A 69 -30.58 0.48 -12.56
CA PHE A 69 -31.90 0.13 -12.02
C PHE A 69 -32.35 -1.28 -12.39
N SER A 70 -32.03 -1.77 -13.58
CA SER A 70 -32.39 -3.14 -13.99
C SER A 70 -31.62 -4.23 -13.23
N ARG A 71 -30.49 -3.88 -12.60
CA ARG A 71 -29.65 -4.78 -11.79
C ARG A 71 -30.06 -4.87 -10.32
N LEU A 72 -31.03 -4.07 -9.89
CA LEU A 72 -31.61 -4.13 -8.56
C LEU A 72 -32.45 -5.40 -8.42
N GLU A 73 -31.93 -6.37 -7.69
CA GLU A 73 -32.69 -7.54 -7.28
C GLU A 73 -33.20 -7.35 -5.85
N TYR A 74 -34.46 -7.74 -5.61
CA TYR A 74 -35.04 -7.75 -4.28
C TYR A 74 -34.58 -9.00 -3.55
N SER A 75 -33.75 -8.84 -2.52
CA SER A 75 -33.42 -9.96 -1.65
C SER A 75 -34.64 -10.36 -0.82
N GLY A 76 -34.77 -11.65 -0.50
CA GLY A 76 -35.80 -12.15 0.43
C GLY A 76 -35.76 -11.53 1.84
N SER A 77 -34.69 -10.79 2.16
CA SER A 77 -34.56 -9.99 3.38
C SER A 77 -35.22 -8.59 3.32
N GLY A 78 -35.84 -8.23 2.19
CA GLY A 78 -36.41 -6.90 1.96
C GLY A 78 -35.37 -5.82 1.62
N ARG A 79 -34.10 -6.19 1.43
CA ARG A 79 -33.03 -5.29 0.98
C ARG A 79 -32.81 -5.41 -0.53
N LEU A 80 -32.69 -4.27 -1.19
CA LEU A 80 -32.24 -4.20 -2.58
C LEU A 80 -30.75 -4.53 -2.65
N HIS A 81 -30.37 -5.46 -3.53
CA HIS A 81 -28.98 -5.83 -3.75
C HIS A 81 -28.65 -5.75 -5.25
N MET A 82 -27.44 -5.29 -5.58
CA MET A 82 -26.94 -5.27 -6.96
C MET A 82 -26.54 -6.68 -7.39
N SER A 83 -27.15 -7.21 -8.43
CA SER A 83 -26.71 -8.48 -9.02
C SER A 83 -25.27 -8.35 -9.56
N ARG A 84 -24.31 -9.06 -8.93
CA ARG A 84 -22.91 -9.12 -9.41
C ARG A 84 -22.77 -9.91 -10.72
N GLN A 85 -23.77 -10.72 -11.06
CA GLN A 85 -23.78 -11.60 -12.24
C GLN A 85 -24.46 -10.98 -13.46
N ALA A 86 -25.05 -9.80 -13.34
CA ALA A 86 -25.39 -9.00 -14.51
C ALA A 86 -24.08 -8.57 -15.16
N LYS A 87 -23.60 -9.37 -16.13
CA LYS A 87 -22.70 -8.88 -17.17
C LYS A 87 -23.27 -7.52 -17.57
N CYS A 88 -22.44 -6.47 -17.55
CA CYS A 88 -22.70 -5.41 -18.50
C CYS A 88 -22.76 -6.15 -19.84
N GLU A 89 -23.95 -6.32 -20.43
CA GLU A 89 -24.03 -6.38 -21.88
C GLU A 89 -23.12 -5.24 -22.32
N GLY A 90 -22.01 -5.61 -22.96
CA GLY A 90 -20.83 -4.78 -23.07
C GLY A 90 -21.26 -3.38 -23.47
N ASP A 91 -20.70 -2.38 -22.79
CA ASP A 91 -20.94 -0.98 -23.10
C ASP A 91 -20.73 -0.80 -24.61
N TRP A 92 -21.79 -0.86 -25.41
CA TRP A 92 -21.74 -1.05 -26.88
C TRP A 92 -21.01 0.11 -27.54
N TRP A 93 -21.12 1.28 -26.91
CA TRP A 93 -20.40 2.49 -27.26
C TRP A 93 -18.87 2.35 -27.14
N VAL A 94 -18.33 1.37 -26.42
CA VAL A 94 -16.87 1.14 -26.31
C VAL A 94 -16.25 0.83 -27.68
N GLU A 95 -16.93 0.05 -28.51
CA GLU A 95 -16.45 -0.27 -29.85
C GLU A 95 -16.68 0.91 -30.80
N ASP A 96 -17.83 1.57 -30.72
CA ASP A 96 -18.17 2.72 -31.58
C ASP A 96 -17.24 3.91 -31.35
N LEU A 97 -16.99 4.27 -30.08
CA LEU A 97 -16.10 5.39 -29.74
C LEU A 97 -14.65 5.12 -30.15
N SER A 98 -14.23 3.85 -30.22
CA SER A 98 -12.87 3.47 -30.62
C SER A 98 -12.53 3.75 -32.09
N VAL A 99 -13.49 4.24 -32.87
CA VAL A 99 -13.29 4.65 -34.27
C VAL A 99 -12.85 6.11 -34.37
N LEU A 100 -13.09 6.92 -33.34
CA LEU A 100 -12.79 8.35 -33.33
C LEU A 100 -11.29 8.62 -33.18
N ARG A 101 -10.83 9.73 -33.78
CA ARG A 101 -9.51 10.29 -33.52
C ARG A 101 -9.34 10.67 -32.04
N ILE A 102 -8.11 10.60 -31.53
CA ILE A 102 -7.79 10.67 -30.10
C ILE A 102 -8.31 11.94 -29.42
N ASP A 103 -8.29 13.08 -30.11
CA ASP A 103 -8.78 14.37 -29.62
C ASP A 103 -10.31 14.39 -29.45
N LEU A 104 -11.07 13.89 -30.43
CA LEU A 104 -12.53 13.78 -30.33
C LEU A 104 -12.93 12.72 -29.30
N PHE A 105 -12.22 11.59 -29.28
CA PHE A 105 -12.39 10.57 -28.25
C PHE A 105 -12.17 11.15 -26.85
N ALA A 106 -11.11 11.93 -26.64
CA ALA A 106 -10.83 12.59 -25.37
C ALA A 106 -11.93 13.58 -24.95
N GLN A 107 -12.46 14.35 -25.90
CA GLN A 107 -13.59 15.26 -25.64
C GLN A 107 -14.84 14.47 -25.20
N VAL A 108 -15.16 13.38 -25.89
CA VAL A 108 -16.30 12.51 -25.54
C VAL A 108 -16.12 11.91 -24.15
N ILE A 109 -14.97 11.30 -23.86
CA ILE A 109 -14.70 10.70 -22.54
C ILE A 109 -14.74 11.74 -21.41
N THR A 110 -14.21 12.94 -21.66
CA THR A 110 -14.26 14.04 -20.68
C THR A 110 -15.70 14.47 -20.40
N ALA A 111 -16.52 14.65 -21.44
CA ALA A 111 -17.93 14.98 -21.29
C ALA A 111 -18.71 13.87 -20.57
N MET A 112 -18.46 12.60 -20.90
CA MET A 112 -19.05 11.44 -20.22
C MET A 112 -18.72 11.43 -18.72
N ARG A 113 -17.45 11.68 -18.37
CA ARG A 113 -17.03 11.82 -16.98
C ARG A 113 -17.77 12.96 -16.27
N CYS A 114 -17.87 14.14 -16.88
CA CYS A 114 -18.60 15.28 -16.32
C CYS A 114 -20.11 15.02 -16.13
N ARG A 115 -20.70 14.14 -16.95
CA ARG A 115 -22.11 13.73 -16.83
C ARG A 115 -22.33 12.60 -15.83
N GLY A 116 -21.28 12.06 -15.21
CA GLY A 116 -21.40 11.01 -14.18
C GLY A 116 -21.46 9.58 -14.71
N VAL A 117 -20.94 9.33 -15.92
CA VAL A 117 -20.72 7.96 -16.40
C VAL A 117 -19.71 7.27 -15.47
N ARG A 118 -20.02 6.02 -15.09
CA ARG A 118 -19.25 5.22 -14.15
C ARG A 118 -17.78 5.07 -14.57
N PRO A 119 -16.84 5.17 -13.61
CA PRO A 119 -15.41 5.11 -13.91
C PRO A 119 -14.98 3.75 -14.48
N GLU A 120 -15.64 2.64 -14.11
CA GLU A 120 -15.29 1.31 -14.66
C GLU A 120 -15.58 1.21 -16.15
N SER A 121 -16.64 1.87 -16.59
CA SER A 121 -17.07 1.85 -17.98
C SER A 121 -16.22 2.79 -18.84
N ILE A 122 -15.89 3.98 -18.30
CA ILE A 122 -14.87 4.85 -18.88
C ILE A 122 -13.54 4.09 -19.03
N CYS A 123 -13.12 3.39 -17.98
CA CYS A 123 -11.91 2.58 -18.01
C CYS A 123 -11.95 1.49 -19.08
N ALA A 124 -13.07 0.77 -19.22
CA ALA A 124 -13.24 -0.24 -20.26
C ALA A 124 -13.08 0.36 -21.67
N SER A 125 -13.66 1.55 -21.90
CA SER A 125 -13.49 2.28 -23.16
C SER A 125 -12.05 2.69 -23.43
N LEU A 126 -11.36 3.22 -22.43
CA LEU A 126 -9.95 3.62 -22.53
C LEU A 126 -9.03 2.43 -22.82
N ILE A 127 -9.26 1.29 -22.17
CA ILE A 127 -8.51 0.06 -22.40
C ILE A 127 -8.72 -0.42 -23.83
N ASN A 128 -9.98 -0.50 -24.29
CA ASN A 128 -10.28 -0.92 -25.65
C ASN A 128 -9.66 0.02 -26.70
N TYR A 129 -9.76 1.33 -26.47
CA TYR A 129 -9.17 2.35 -27.35
C TYR A 129 -7.64 2.17 -27.44
N ALA A 130 -6.97 2.10 -26.29
CA ALA A 130 -5.52 1.93 -26.22
C ALA A 130 -5.08 0.62 -26.87
N GLN A 131 -5.77 -0.49 -26.58
CA GLN A 131 -5.46 -1.78 -27.19
C GLN A 131 -5.64 -1.72 -28.71
N LYS A 132 -6.72 -1.14 -29.22
CA LYS A 132 -6.97 -1.02 -30.66
C LYS A 132 -5.92 -0.16 -31.36
N GLU A 133 -5.55 0.99 -30.80
CA GLU A 133 -4.58 1.89 -31.44
C GLU A 133 -3.14 1.42 -31.30
N LEU A 134 -2.75 0.82 -30.16
CA LEU A 134 -1.38 0.36 -29.90
C LEU A 134 -1.11 -1.03 -30.48
N THR A 135 -2.08 -1.96 -30.46
CA THR A 135 -1.91 -3.33 -31.00
C THR A 135 -1.99 -3.37 -32.53
N ARG A 136 -2.78 -2.49 -33.15
CA ARG A 136 -2.93 -2.42 -34.61
C ARG A 136 -1.64 -2.02 -35.33
N LYS A 137 -0.70 -1.37 -34.63
CA LYS A 137 0.49 -0.76 -35.23
C LYS A 137 1.82 -1.20 -34.62
N SER A 138 1.83 -1.81 -33.42
CA SER A 138 3.10 -2.09 -32.76
C SER A 138 3.09 -3.39 -31.93
N CYS A 139 4.23 -4.09 -31.95
CA CYS A 139 4.50 -5.38 -31.30
C CYS A 139 4.56 -5.31 -29.75
N LEU A 140 3.98 -4.26 -29.14
CA LEU A 140 4.28 -3.80 -27.77
C LEU A 140 3.70 -4.67 -26.66
N TRP A 141 2.66 -5.43 -26.98
CA TRP A 141 1.91 -6.17 -25.97
C TRP A 141 2.41 -7.62 -25.79
N ASN A 142 3.32 -8.09 -26.64
CA ASN A 142 3.78 -9.49 -26.60
C ASN A 142 5.32 -9.61 -26.75
N PRO A 143 6.06 -9.86 -25.65
CA PRO A 143 7.51 -10.09 -25.70
C PRO A 143 7.91 -11.35 -26.50
N SER A 144 6.98 -12.28 -26.72
CA SER A 144 7.25 -13.60 -27.33
C SER A 144 7.19 -13.61 -28.86
N SER A 145 6.91 -12.48 -29.50
CA SER A 145 6.79 -12.43 -30.97
C SER A 145 8.13 -11.99 -31.59
N ASN A 146 8.92 -12.97 -32.02
CA ASN A 146 10.14 -12.78 -32.81
C ASN A 146 9.85 -12.25 -34.23
N HIS A 147 9.22 -11.08 -34.34
CA HIS A 147 9.10 -10.39 -35.61
C HIS A 147 10.15 -9.29 -35.72
N SER A 148 10.94 -9.43 -36.78
CA SER A 148 12.01 -8.56 -37.24
C SER A 148 11.74 -7.08 -36.95
N LYS A 149 12.76 -6.39 -36.43
CA LYS A 149 12.96 -4.94 -36.49
C LYS A 149 12.45 -4.42 -37.83
N SER A 150 11.18 -4.01 -37.88
CA SER A 150 10.63 -3.31 -39.02
C SER A 150 10.73 -1.84 -38.68
N ASP A 151 11.24 -1.09 -39.66
CA ASP A 151 11.61 0.31 -39.53
C ASP A 151 10.49 1.12 -38.86
N ILE A 152 10.79 1.61 -37.65
CA ILE A 152 9.93 2.52 -36.91
C ILE A 152 9.81 3.79 -37.75
N ASN A 153 8.67 3.97 -38.41
CA ASN A 153 8.38 5.18 -39.14
C ASN A 153 8.29 6.34 -38.11
N PRO A 154 9.08 7.42 -38.22
CA PRO A 154 9.18 8.44 -37.17
C PRO A 154 7.86 9.19 -36.90
N GLY A 155 6.95 9.26 -37.90
CA GLY A 155 5.58 9.77 -37.72
C GLY A 155 4.62 8.81 -37.01
N SER A 156 4.97 7.51 -36.98
CA SER A 156 4.43 6.44 -36.12
C SER A 156 4.32 6.88 -34.67
N CYS A 157 5.51 7.04 -34.11
CA CYS A 157 5.74 7.23 -32.68
C CYS A 157 5.01 8.43 -32.10
N VAL A 158 4.89 9.53 -32.86
CA VAL A 158 4.25 10.75 -32.36
C VAL A 158 2.78 10.50 -32.04
N HIS A 159 2.07 9.76 -32.90
CA HIS A 159 0.67 9.40 -32.64
C HIS A 159 0.55 8.46 -31.45
N GLU A 160 1.41 7.45 -31.33
CA GLU A 160 1.35 6.52 -30.19
C GLU A 160 1.69 7.21 -28.85
N ILE A 161 2.64 8.17 -28.85
CA ILE A 161 2.93 9.01 -27.68
C ILE A 161 1.68 9.82 -27.29
N LEU A 162 1.06 10.50 -28.25
CA LEU A 162 -0.16 11.28 -28.01
C LEU A 162 -1.30 10.40 -27.46
N VAL A 163 -1.49 9.21 -28.00
CA VAL A 163 -2.50 8.26 -27.51
C VAL A 163 -2.21 7.86 -26.06
N ILE A 164 -0.98 7.48 -25.73
CA ILE A 164 -0.62 7.07 -24.36
C ILE A 164 -0.81 8.23 -23.39
N GLU A 165 -0.28 9.41 -23.69
CA GLU A 165 -0.36 10.57 -22.79
C GLU A 165 -1.81 11.00 -22.57
N THR A 166 -2.62 11.00 -23.63
CA THR A 166 -4.04 11.36 -23.53
C THR A 166 -4.81 10.30 -22.75
N VAL A 167 -4.59 9.01 -23.02
CA VAL A 167 -5.25 7.92 -22.26
C VAL A 167 -4.89 7.98 -20.79
N VAL A 168 -3.61 8.20 -20.45
CA VAL A 168 -3.16 8.35 -19.06
C VAL A 168 -3.83 9.55 -18.38
N GLY A 169 -3.93 10.69 -19.07
CA GLY A 169 -4.64 11.87 -18.58
C GLY A 169 -6.14 11.65 -18.35
N LEU A 170 -6.74 10.70 -19.07
CA LEU A 170 -8.15 10.32 -18.96
C LEU A 170 -8.41 9.13 -18.03
N LEU A 171 -7.39 8.50 -17.44
CA LEU A 171 -7.60 7.39 -16.52
C LEU A 171 -8.38 7.85 -15.28
N PRO A 172 -9.36 7.06 -14.79
CA PRO A 172 -10.06 7.32 -13.52
C PRO A 172 -9.07 7.43 -12.36
N VAL A 173 -9.37 8.26 -11.36
CA VAL A 173 -8.51 8.46 -10.18
C VAL A 173 -8.80 7.46 -9.06
N GLU A 174 -9.97 6.82 -9.15
CA GLU A 174 -10.47 5.82 -8.22
C GLU A 174 -9.57 4.57 -8.22
N LYS A 175 -9.23 4.11 -7.02
CA LYS A 175 -8.39 2.91 -6.83
C LYS A 175 -9.12 1.68 -7.35
N LEU A 176 -8.36 0.69 -7.85
CA LEU A 176 -8.85 -0.63 -8.26
C LEU A 176 -9.78 -0.65 -9.50
N VAL A 177 -10.07 0.49 -10.11
CA VAL A 177 -10.85 0.56 -11.35
C VAL A 177 -10.00 0.14 -12.55
N VAL A 178 -8.75 0.59 -12.60
CA VAL A 178 -7.83 0.28 -13.70
C VAL A 178 -7.03 -0.98 -13.38
N PRO A 179 -7.10 -2.04 -14.21
CA PRO A 179 -6.32 -3.26 -14.01
C PRO A 179 -4.81 -2.97 -13.97
N ILE A 180 -4.10 -3.58 -13.02
CA ILE A 180 -2.67 -3.32 -12.80
C ILE A 180 -1.80 -3.71 -13.99
N ASN A 181 -2.11 -4.84 -14.64
CA ASN A 181 -1.42 -5.30 -15.85
C ASN A 181 -1.54 -4.29 -17.01
N PHE A 182 -2.68 -3.58 -17.11
CA PHE A 182 -2.87 -2.53 -18.09
C PHE A 182 -2.00 -1.30 -17.78
N LEU A 183 -1.89 -0.90 -16.52
CA LEU A 183 -0.97 0.17 -16.12
C LEU A 183 0.49 -0.17 -16.42
N PHE A 184 0.93 -1.40 -16.12
CA PHE A 184 2.27 -1.85 -16.48
C PHE A 184 2.48 -1.90 -18.00
N GLY A 185 1.48 -2.33 -18.77
CA GLY A 185 1.52 -2.29 -20.23
C GLY A 185 1.68 -0.87 -20.79
N LEU A 186 0.94 0.10 -20.23
CA LEU A 186 1.10 1.51 -20.57
C LEU A 186 2.47 2.05 -20.17
N LEU A 187 2.98 1.70 -18.97
CA LEU A 187 4.29 2.14 -18.51
C LEU A 187 5.42 1.63 -19.42
N ARG A 188 5.38 0.34 -19.80
CA ARG A 188 6.34 -0.24 -20.75
C ARG A 188 6.30 0.49 -22.09
N SER A 189 5.10 0.76 -22.60
CA SER A 189 4.92 1.50 -23.86
C SER A 189 5.44 2.95 -23.74
N ALA A 190 5.16 3.61 -22.62
CA ALA A 190 5.59 4.98 -22.34
C ALA A 190 7.11 5.11 -22.20
N LEU A 191 7.77 4.10 -21.62
CA LEU A 191 9.23 4.01 -21.56
C LEU A 191 9.82 3.79 -22.95
N MET A 192 9.26 2.86 -23.73
CA MET A 192 9.76 2.53 -25.07
C MET A 192 9.61 3.70 -26.05
N LEU A 193 8.51 4.43 -25.99
CA LEU A 193 8.24 5.59 -26.84
C LEU A 193 8.80 6.90 -26.28
N ASN A 194 9.47 6.87 -25.14
CA ASN A 194 10.00 8.06 -24.45
C ASN A 194 8.94 9.17 -24.25
N CYS A 195 7.75 8.80 -23.76
CA CYS A 195 6.72 9.76 -23.37
C CYS A 195 7.21 10.73 -22.29
N THR A 196 6.47 11.82 -22.06
CA THR A 196 6.80 12.84 -21.06
C THR A 196 7.05 12.24 -19.67
N VAL A 197 7.96 12.88 -18.92
CA VAL A 197 8.30 12.47 -17.55
C VAL A 197 7.06 12.48 -16.66
N ALA A 198 6.18 13.47 -16.83
CA ALA A 198 4.93 13.57 -16.08
C ALA A 198 4.01 12.35 -16.31
N CYS A 199 3.86 11.89 -17.56
CA CYS A 199 3.08 10.70 -17.89
C CYS A 199 3.63 9.45 -17.21
N ARG A 200 4.96 9.24 -17.26
CA ARG A 200 5.60 8.08 -16.62
C ARG A 200 5.47 8.11 -15.09
N LEU A 201 5.70 9.26 -14.47
CA LEU A 201 5.56 9.40 -13.02
C LEU A 201 4.10 9.21 -12.56
N ASP A 202 3.12 9.64 -13.34
CA ASP A 202 1.70 9.40 -13.02
C ASP A 202 1.38 7.89 -13.05
N LEU A 203 1.86 7.17 -14.06
CA LEU A 203 1.73 5.72 -14.14
C LEU A 203 2.45 5.02 -12.99
N GLU A 204 3.69 5.38 -12.68
CA GLU A 204 4.46 4.83 -11.57
C GLU A 204 3.73 5.03 -10.23
N ARG A 205 3.18 6.23 -10.00
CA ARG A 205 2.38 6.56 -8.82
C ARG A 205 1.12 5.69 -8.72
N ARG A 206 0.38 5.54 -9.82
CA ARG A 206 -0.85 4.73 -9.88
C ARG A 206 -0.55 3.25 -9.65
N ILE A 207 0.55 2.73 -10.20
CA ILE A 207 1.00 1.35 -9.99
C ILE A 207 1.41 1.14 -8.53
N GLY A 208 2.24 2.04 -7.98
CA GLY A 208 2.63 2.01 -6.56
C GLY A 208 1.42 2.08 -5.65
N SER A 209 0.29 2.59 -6.12
CA SER A 209 -0.96 2.69 -5.36
C SER A 209 -1.71 1.33 -5.20
N GLN A 210 -1.38 0.31 -5.98
CA GLN A 210 -2.09 -0.99 -5.94
C GLN A 210 -1.13 -2.16 -6.17
N LEU A 211 0.13 -1.97 -5.79
CA LEU A 211 1.23 -2.89 -6.07
C LEU A 211 1.03 -4.29 -5.46
N ASP A 212 0.17 -4.42 -4.45
CA ASP A 212 -0.22 -5.69 -3.84
C ASP A 212 -1.01 -6.63 -4.77
N LEU A 213 -1.48 -6.10 -5.91
CA LEU A 213 -2.13 -6.86 -6.98
C LEU A 213 -1.16 -7.30 -8.09
N ALA A 214 0.10 -6.85 -8.06
CA ALA A 214 1.06 -7.13 -9.12
C ALA A 214 1.60 -8.56 -9.03
N THR A 215 1.99 -9.08 -10.19
CA THR A 215 2.73 -10.34 -10.32
C THR A 215 4.21 -10.08 -10.58
N LEU A 216 5.05 -11.11 -10.44
CA LEU A 216 6.49 -10.98 -10.75
C LEU A 216 6.69 -10.51 -12.20
N ASP A 217 5.96 -11.11 -13.14
CA ASP A 217 6.03 -10.78 -14.58
C ASP A 217 5.71 -9.30 -14.85
N ASP A 218 4.89 -8.66 -14.02
CA ASP A 218 4.58 -7.23 -14.16
C ASP A 218 5.82 -6.36 -13.87
N LEU A 219 6.63 -6.73 -12.87
CA LEU A 219 7.84 -6.01 -12.45
C LEU A 219 9.03 -6.19 -13.40
N LEU A 220 9.01 -7.23 -14.25
CA LEU A 220 10.06 -7.51 -15.23
C LEU A 220 9.97 -6.58 -16.45
N ILE A 221 10.19 -5.29 -16.21
CA ILE A 221 10.25 -4.25 -17.25
C ILE A 221 11.63 -4.30 -17.92
N PRO A 222 11.73 -4.61 -19.22
CA PRO A 222 13.01 -4.65 -19.92
C PRO A 222 13.70 -3.29 -19.92
N SER A 223 15.03 -3.27 -19.69
CA SER A 223 15.79 -2.05 -19.89
C SER A 223 15.91 -1.74 -21.38
N LEU A 224 15.53 -0.52 -21.75
CA LEU A 224 15.63 0.00 -23.11
C LEU A 224 16.85 0.92 -23.27
N ARG A 225 17.62 1.10 -22.20
CA ARG A 225 18.84 1.90 -22.17
C ARG A 225 19.99 0.97 -22.57
N HIS A 226 20.82 1.43 -23.54
CA HIS A 226 22.07 0.86 -24.06
C HIS A 226 22.43 -0.61 -23.73
N ALA A 227 22.91 -1.37 -24.71
CA ALA A 227 23.26 -2.80 -24.59
C ALA A 227 24.23 -3.21 -23.44
N SER A 228 24.81 -2.27 -22.69
CA SER A 228 25.65 -2.49 -21.51
C SER A 228 24.95 -2.27 -20.16
N ASP A 229 23.64 -1.98 -20.15
CA ASP A 229 22.87 -1.78 -18.92
C ASP A 229 22.32 -3.11 -18.37
N THR A 230 21.66 -3.07 -17.21
CA THR A 230 20.95 -4.22 -16.63
C THR A 230 19.87 -4.73 -17.59
N LEU A 231 19.53 -6.02 -17.52
CA LEU A 231 18.46 -6.62 -18.35
C LEU A 231 17.09 -5.99 -18.08
N PHE A 232 16.85 -5.59 -16.83
CA PHE A 232 15.61 -4.97 -16.38
C PHE A 232 15.82 -3.53 -15.90
N ASP A 233 14.79 -2.68 -16.02
CA ASP A 233 14.79 -1.30 -15.52
C ASP A 233 14.50 -1.26 -14.01
N VAL A 234 15.57 -1.46 -13.23
CA VAL A 234 15.52 -1.44 -11.76
C VAL A 234 15.17 -0.06 -11.21
N ASP A 235 15.55 1.03 -11.89
CA ASP A 235 15.34 2.38 -11.40
C ASP A 235 13.84 2.73 -11.39
N THR A 236 13.10 2.26 -12.39
CA THR A 236 11.64 2.40 -12.47
C THR A 236 10.94 1.62 -11.36
N ILE A 237 11.34 0.37 -11.12
CA ILE A 237 10.76 -0.43 -10.03
C ILE A 237 11.06 0.19 -8.65
N HIS A 238 12.27 0.70 -8.44
CA HIS A 238 12.61 1.40 -7.20
C HIS A 238 11.71 2.62 -6.93
N ARG A 239 11.40 3.43 -7.96
CA ARG A 239 10.46 4.57 -7.82
C ARG A 239 9.04 4.12 -7.47
N ILE A 240 8.56 3.06 -8.10
CA ILE A 240 7.24 2.46 -7.80
C ILE A 240 7.18 1.99 -6.34
N LEU A 241 8.22 1.29 -5.87
CA LEU A 241 8.31 0.81 -4.49
C LEU A 241 8.36 1.96 -3.49
N THR A 242 9.15 3.01 -3.79
CA THR A 242 9.21 4.22 -2.97
C THR A 242 7.83 4.89 -2.86
N GLY A 243 7.10 4.98 -3.98
CA GLY A 243 5.74 5.51 -4.00
C GLY A 243 4.73 4.65 -3.24
N PHE A 244 4.88 3.33 -3.25
CA PHE A 244 4.06 2.41 -2.45
C PHE A 244 4.34 2.59 -0.94
N ALA A 245 5.61 2.69 -0.54
CA ALA A 245 6.01 2.86 0.87
C ALA A 245 5.56 4.20 1.47
N GLN A 246 5.45 5.26 0.68
CA GLN A 246 5.02 6.60 1.13
C GLN A 246 3.50 6.74 1.31
N ARG A 247 2.71 5.70 1.03
CA ARG A 247 1.25 5.75 1.02
C ARG A 247 0.60 5.78 2.41
N ASP A 248 1.35 5.45 3.46
CA ASP A 248 0.81 5.32 4.83
C ASP A 248 0.59 6.65 5.57
N ASP A 249 1.05 7.81 5.05
CA ASP A 249 0.95 9.09 5.77
C ASP A 249 -0.25 9.98 5.41
N SER A 250 -1.04 9.67 4.37
CA SER A 250 -2.03 10.64 3.83
C SER A 250 -3.50 10.22 3.87
N GLU A 251 -3.84 8.99 4.24
CA GLU A 251 -5.25 8.50 4.24
C GLU A 251 -5.74 7.99 5.61
N VAL A 252 -4.95 8.13 6.67
CA VAL A 252 -5.39 7.88 8.05
C VAL A 252 -5.83 9.20 8.68
N ASP A 253 -6.76 9.89 8.03
CA ASP A 253 -7.54 10.94 8.70
C ASP A 253 -9.00 10.73 8.29
N MET A 254 -9.84 10.53 9.31
CA MET A 254 -11.31 10.45 9.26
C MET A 254 -11.92 9.06 9.04
N GLU A 255 -11.67 8.09 9.94
CA GLU A 255 -12.72 7.18 10.43
C GLU A 255 -12.25 6.42 11.69
N ASP A 256 -12.78 6.83 12.85
CA ASP A 256 -12.76 6.21 14.18
C ASP A 256 -11.41 5.69 14.74
N GLU A 257 -10.78 6.55 15.54
CA GLU A 257 -9.94 6.20 16.70
C GLU A 257 -10.72 5.29 17.66
N SER A 258 -10.78 4.00 17.34
CA SER A 258 -11.09 2.94 18.28
C SER A 258 -9.80 2.24 18.66
N PHE A 259 -9.25 2.69 19.77
CA PHE A 259 -8.14 2.07 20.50
C PHE A 259 -8.51 0.64 20.95
N PHE A 260 -8.47 -0.30 20.01
CA PHE A 260 -8.53 -1.73 20.23
C PHE A 260 -7.56 -2.41 19.27
N GLU A 261 -6.32 -2.63 19.73
CA GLU A 261 -5.46 -3.70 19.20
C GLU A 261 -6.15 -5.04 19.49
N CYS A 262 -6.98 -5.45 18.53
CA CYS A 262 -7.59 -6.77 18.49
C CYS A 262 -6.73 -7.65 17.59
N GLU A 263 -6.49 -8.90 18.00
CA GLU A 263 -6.07 -10.01 17.13
C GLU A 263 -7.20 -10.29 16.09
N SER A 264 -7.44 -9.34 15.19
CA SER A 264 -8.21 -9.50 13.96
C SER A 264 -7.25 -9.82 12.80
N PRO A 265 -7.70 -10.49 11.72
CA PRO A 265 -6.86 -10.69 10.54
C PRO A 265 -6.20 -9.38 10.14
N HIS A 266 -4.90 -9.43 9.79
CA HIS A 266 -4.06 -8.30 9.41
C HIS A 266 -4.87 -7.20 8.72
N SER A 267 -4.69 -5.94 9.15
CA SER A 267 -5.32 -4.81 8.48
C SER A 267 -5.08 -4.91 6.96
N PRO A 268 -6.02 -4.46 6.12
CA PRO A 268 -5.86 -4.56 4.67
C PRO A 268 -4.53 -3.96 4.18
N SER A 269 -4.01 -2.93 4.86
CA SER A 269 -2.67 -2.35 4.64
C SER A 269 -1.54 -3.33 4.99
N GLN A 270 -1.61 -4.02 6.12
CA GLN A 270 -0.59 -5.00 6.51
C GLN A 270 -0.57 -6.24 5.60
N SER A 271 -1.73 -6.70 5.13
CA SER A 271 -1.82 -7.78 4.13
C SER A 271 -1.19 -7.37 2.78
N ALA A 272 -1.42 -6.14 2.34
CA ALA A 272 -0.80 -5.58 1.14
C ALA A 272 0.73 -5.49 1.27
N LEU A 273 1.23 -4.95 2.39
CA LEU A 273 2.67 -4.88 2.69
C LEU A 273 3.34 -6.26 2.63
N LEU A 274 2.72 -7.29 3.22
CA LEU A 274 3.25 -8.66 3.20
C LEU A 274 3.31 -9.26 1.79
N LYS A 275 2.29 -9.02 0.96
CA LYS A 275 2.30 -9.47 -0.45
C LYS A 275 3.40 -8.78 -1.24
N VAL A 276 3.54 -7.46 -1.08
CA VAL A 276 4.56 -6.69 -1.79
C VAL A 276 5.97 -7.07 -1.32
N ALA A 277 6.20 -7.33 -0.03
CA ALA A 277 7.49 -7.82 0.45
C ALA A 277 7.92 -9.14 -0.22
N LYS A 278 7.00 -10.11 -0.32
CA LYS A 278 7.26 -11.36 -1.04
C LYS A 278 7.53 -11.13 -2.53
N LEU A 279 6.76 -10.23 -3.16
CA LEU A 279 6.95 -9.86 -4.56
C LEU A 279 8.33 -9.23 -4.80
N VAL A 280 8.79 -8.36 -3.89
CA VAL A 280 10.12 -7.72 -3.94
C VAL A 280 11.23 -8.76 -3.76
N ASP A 281 11.10 -9.69 -2.83
CA ASP A 281 12.12 -10.72 -2.61
C ASP A 281 12.23 -11.67 -3.82
N ASN A 282 11.10 -12.02 -4.45
CA ASN A 282 11.08 -12.76 -5.72
C ASN A 282 11.71 -11.96 -6.87
N TYR A 283 11.41 -10.65 -6.96
CA TYR A 283 12.02 -9.78 -7.96
C TYR A 283 13.53 -9.65 -7.77
N LEU A 284 14.01 -9.50 -6.53
CA LEU A 284 15.43 -9.49 -6.21
C LEU A 284 16.10 -10.79 -6.65
N ALA A 285 15.48 -11.94 -6.42
CA ALA A 285 16.00 -13.24 -6.86
C ALA A 285 16.11 -13.33 -8.40
N GLU A 286 15.16 -12.76 -9.13
CA GLU A 286 15.15 -12.77 -10.59
C GLU A 286 16.21 -11.85 -11.21
N ILE A 287 16.47 -10.69 -10.61
CA ILE A 287 17.49 -9.75 -11.12
C ILE A 287 18.90 -10.06 -10.61
N ALA A 288 19.04 -10.82 -9.51
CA ALA A 288 20.31 -11.13 -8.87
C ALA A 288 21.38 -11.79 -9.77
N PRO A 289 21.04 -12.65 -10.75
CA PRO A 289 22.03 -13.24 -11.66
C PRO A 289 22.66 -12.25 -12.66
N ASP A 290 22.09 -11.05 -12.84
CA ASP A 290 22.56 -10.07 -13.82
C ASP A 290 23.91 -9.47 -13.41
N ALA A 291 24.98 -9.81 -14.13
CA ALA A 291 26.33 -9.33 -13.86
C ALA A 291 26.47 -7.79 -13.92
N ASN A 292 25.57 -7.09 -14.62
CA ASN A 292 25.56 -5.63 -14.71
C ASN A 292 24.84 -4.97 -13.52
N LEU A 293 24.17 -5.75 -12.66
CA LEU A 293 23.43 -5.24 -11.50
C LEU A 293 24.39 -4.71 -10.42
N LYS A 294 24.42 -3.38 -10.31
CA LYS A 294 25.22 -2.70 -9.27
C LYS A 294 24.65 -2.96 -7.88
N LEU A 295 25.55 -3.13 -6.92
CA LEU A 295 25.24 -3.30 -5.50
C LEU A 295 24.28 -2.23 -4.97
N SER A 296 24.51 -0.95 -5.32
CA SER A 296 23.67 0.15 -4.86
C SER A 296 22.21 0.01 -5.29
N LYS A 297 21.96 -0.52 -6.50
CA LYS A 297 20.60 -0.76 -7.00
C LYS A 297 19.95 -1.95 -6.28
N PHE A 298 20.71 -3.03 -6.06
CA PHE A 298 20.23 -4.20 -5.30
C PHE A 298 19.82 -3.81 -3.87
N LEU A 299 20.68 -3.08 -3.16
CA LEU A 299 20.39 -2.59 -1.80
C LEU A 299 19.16 -1.67 -1.78
N ALA A 300 19.07 -0.72 -2.73
CA ALA A 300 17.95 0.21 -2.79
C ALA A 300 16.59 -0.51 -2.92
N ILE A 301 16.51 -1.58 -3.72
CA ILE A 301 15.29 -2.39 -3.81
C ILE A 301 15.02 -3.17 -2.51
N ALA A 302 16.05 -3.80 -1.92
CA ALA A 302 15.88 -4.61 -0.72
C ALA A 302 15.46 -3.78 0.51
N GLU A 303 15.96 -2.54 0.61
CA GLU A 303 15.68 -1.58 1.67
C GLU A 303 14.45 -0.70 1.40
N ALA A 304 13.79 -0.83 0.25
CA ALA A 304 12.63 -0.01 -0.10
C ALA A 304 11.41 -0.24 0.82
N LEU A 305 11.37 -1.37 1.52
CA LEU A 305 10.31 -1.73 2.47
C LEU A 305 10.89 -1.89 3.88
N PRO A 306 10.11 -1.57 4.94
CA PRO A 306 10.56 -1.75 6.32
C PRO A 306 10.89 -3.21 6.67
N GLU A 307 11.94 -3.43 7.49
CA GLU A 307 12.41 -4.76 7.88
C GLU A 307 11.37 -5.61 8.63
N HIS A 308 10.43 -4.98 9.35
CA HIS A 308 9.41 -5.67 10.13
C HIS A 308 8.34 -6.35 9.26
N VAL A 309 8.23 -5.97 7.98
CA VAL A 309 7.27 -6.57 7.05
C VAL A 309 7.69 -7.99 6.67
N ARG A 310 9.00 -8.29 6.68
CA ARG A 310 9.50 -9.64 6.38
C ARG A 310 9.42 -10.53 7.61
N ILE A 311 8.48 -11.49 7.56
CA ILE A 311 8.30 -12.51 8.61
C ILE A 311 9.37 -13.61 8.48
N ASN A 312 9.65 -14.04 7.24
CA ASN A 312 10.71 -14.98 6.88
C ASN A 312 11.73 -14.24 6.01
N HIS A 313 13.00 -14.62 6.12
CA HIS A 313 14.10 -14.08 5.31
C HIS A 313 14.66 -15.11 4.32
N ASP A 314 14.03 -16.26 4.12
CA ASP A 314 14.51 -17.31 3.21
C ASP A 314 14.62 -16.83 1.75
N GLU A 315 13.59 -16.18 1.24
CA GLU A 315 13.57 -15.67 -0.14
C GLU A 315 14.60 -14.55 -0.34
N LEU A 316 14.72 -13.65 0.65
CA LEU A 316 15.74 -12.60 0.65
C LEU A 316 17.16 -13.20 0.72
N TYR A 317 17.37 -14.21 1.57
CA TYR A 317 18.64 -14.94 1.64
C TYR A 317 18.96 -15.62 0.31
N HIS A 318 17.98 -16.26 -0.33
CA HIS A 318 18.14 -16.88 -1.63
C HIS A 318 18.58 -15.86 -2.69
N ALA A 319 17.89 -14.70 -2.76
CA ALA A 319 18.26 -13.63 -3.68
C ALA A 319 19.70 -13.12 -3.45
N ILE A 320 20.09 -12.93 -2.18
CA ILE A 320 21.43 -12.50 -1.79
C ILE A 320 22.47 -13.57 -2.14
N ASP A 321 22.16 -14.85 -1.92
CA ASP A 321 23.05 -15.96 -2.27
C ASP A 321 23.32 -16.02 -3.78
N VAL A 322 22.27 -15.88 -4.58
CA VAL A 322 22.35 -15.81 -6.04
C VAL A 322 23.17 -14.60 -6.47
N TYR A 323 22.96 -13.43 -5.85
CA TYR A 323 23.72 -12.22 -6.12
C TYR A 323 25.22 -12.41 -5.82
N LEU A 324 25.57 -12.94 -4.64
CA LEU A 324 26.95 -13.25 -4.30
C LEU A 324 27.58 -14.29 -5.24
N LYS A 325 26.77 -15.20 -5.82
CA LYS A 325 27.22 -16.16 -6.83
C LYS A 325 27.63 -15.49 -8.14
N ALA A 326 26.80 -14.57 -8.62
CA ALA A 326 26.98 -13.88 -9.89
C ALA A 326 28.08 -12.80 -9.81
N HIS A 327 28.25 -12.20 -8.62
CA HIS A 327 29.17 -11.08 -8.39
C HIS A 327 30.37 -11.47 -7.52
N GLN A 328 31.14 -12.47 -7.95
CA GLN A 328 32.28 -13.03 -7.18
C GLN A 328 33.40 -12.00 -6.92
N SER A 329 33.50 -10.96 -7.75
CA SER A 329 34.48 -9.86 -7.61
C SER A 329 34.10 -8.82 -6.56
N LEU A 330 32.97 -8.97 -5.86
CA LEU A 330 32.57 -8.04 -4.80
C LEU A 330 33.58 -8.04 -3.65
N PRO A 331 34.01 -6.85 -3.17
CA PRO A 331 34.91 -6.75 -2.03
C PRO A 331 34.20 -7.20 -0.75
N ASP A 332 34.96 -7.71 0.22
CA ASP A 332 34.40 -8.24 1.47
C ASP A 332 33.60 -7.21 2.27
N ALA A 333 33.95 -5.93 2.16
CA ALA A 333 33.18 -4.84 2.76
C ALA A 333 31.75 -4.76 2.19
N ASP A 334 31.59 -5.00 0.89
CA ASP A 334 30.30 -4.96 0.21
C ASP A 334 29.51 -6.26 0.42
N LYS A 335 30.18 -7.42 0.46
CA LYS A 335 29.54 -8.68 0.90
C LYS A 335 28.93 -8.52 2.29
N LYS A 336 29.65 -7.88 3.21
CA LYS A 336 29.15 -7.55 4.55
C LYS A 336 27.94 -6.61 4.52
N LYS A 337 27.90 -5.62 3.61
CA LYS A 337 26.73 -4.72 3.49
C LYS A 337 25.49 -5.49 3.06
N VAL A 338 25.58 -6.32 2.02
CA VAL A 338 24.43 -7.11 1.54
C VAL A 338 23.96 -8.09 2.61
N CYS A 339 24.88 -8.79 3.28
CA CYS A 339 24.51 -9.79 4.29
C CYS A 339 23.87 -9.17 5.55
N LYS A 340 24.03 -7.87 5.81
CA LYS A 340 23.36 -7.18 6.93
C LYS A 340 21.85 -7.04 6.75
N LEU A 341 21.35 -7.16 5.52
CA LEU A 341 19.91 -7.15 5.23
C LEU A 341 19.20 -8.39 5.79
N ILE A 342 19.96 -9.45 6.11
CA ILE A 342 19.41 -10.72 6.58
C ILE A 342 19.40 -10.73 8.11
N ASP A 343 18.21 -10.85 8.68
CA ASP A 343 18.05 -11.32 10.05
C ASP A 343 18.12 -12.85 10.06
N PHE A 344 19.30 -13.39 10.39
CA PHE A 344 19.53 -14.83 10.45
C PHE A 344 18.64 -15.56 11.48
N GLN A 345 18.02 -14.84 12.43
CA GLN A 345 17.04 -15.42 13.35
C GLN A 345 15.75 -15.83 12.64
N LYS A 346 15.40 -15.13 11.54
CA LYS A 346 14.16 -15.32 10.78
C LYS A 346 14.26 -16.36 9.66
N LEU A 347 15.42 -16.97 9.43
CA LEU A 347 15.57 -18.03 8.43
C LEU A 347 14.88 -19.33 8.85
N SER A 348 14.37 -20.14 7.94
CA SER A 348 13.99 -21.52 8.23
C SER A 348 15.21 -22.39 8.62
N PRO A 349 15.02 -23.54 9.29
CA PRO A 349 16.14 -24.45 9.58
C PRO A 349 16.80 -24.96 8.29
N GLU A 350 16.05 -25.13 7.21
CA GLU A 350 16.59 -25.52 5.91
C GLU A 350 17.49 -24.43 5.32
N ALA A 351 17.03 -23.17 5.32
CA ALA A 351 17.82 -22.03 4.85
C ALA A 351 19.02 -21.74 5.76
N GLY A 352 18.86 -21.88 7.08
CA GLY A 352 19.93 -21.76 8.08
C GLY A 352 21.03 -22.81 7.88
N ALA A 353 20.66 -24.06 7.63
CA ALA A 353 21.62 -25.12 7.31
C ALA A 353 22.38 -24.85 6.01
N HIS A 354 21.69 -24.36 4.97
CA HIS A 354 22.34 -23.94 3.73
C HIS A 354 23.31 -22.76 3.98
N ALA A 355 22.90 -21.75 4.76
CA ALA A 355 23.71 -20.60 5.10
C ALA A 355 24.96 -20.97 5.93
N ALA A 356 24.86 -21.95 6.82
CA ALA A 356 25.99 -22.44 7.62
C ALA A 356 27.11 -23.07 6.77
N GLN A 357 26.75 -23.63 5.60
CA GLN A 357 27.70 -24.28 4.67
C GLN A 357 28.13 -23.35 3.53
N ASN A 358 27.64 -22.12 3.48
CA ASN A 358 27.83 -21.23 2.34
C ASN A 358 29.15 -20.45 2.45
N GLU A 359 30.17 -20.89 1.70
CA GLU A 359 31.50 -20.27 1.67
C GLU A 359 31.52 -18.83 1.10
N ARG A 360 30.45 -18.40 0.43
CA ARG A 360 30.34 -17.03 -0.12
C ARG A 360 30.02 -15.99 0.96
N LEU A 361 29.49 -16.41 2.10
CA LEU A 361 29.13 -15.51 3.19
C LEU A 361 30.37 -15.05 3.97
N PRO A 362 30.42 -13.80 4.44
CA PRO A 362 31.45 -13.36 5.37
C PRO A 362 31.45 -14.20 6.65
N LEU A 363 32.64 -14.46 7.23
CA LEU A 363 32.78 -15.22 8.48
C LEU A 363 31.87 -14.73 9.61
N GLN A 364 31.67 -13.41 9.73
CA GLN A 364 30.79 -12.82 10.73
C GLN A 364 29.33 -13.28 10.56
N SER A 365 28.84 -13.39 9.33
CA SER A 365 27.49 -13.87 9.01
C SER A 365 27.36 -15.36 9.32
N ILE A 366 28.37 -16.16 8.96
CA ILE A 366 28.40 -17.60 9.28
C ILE A 366 28.33 -17.83 10.80
N VAL A 367 29.09 -17.07 11.58
CA VAL A 367 29.05 -17.15 13.06
C VAL A 367 27.66 -16.80 13.60
N GLN A 368 26.98 -15.81 13.04
CA GLN A 368 25.61 -15.46 13.44
C GLN A 368 24.62 -16.58 13.10
N VAL A 369 24.71 -17.17 11.90
CA VAL A 369 23.89 -18.33 11.51
C VAL A 369 24.08 -19.48 12.48
N LEU A 370 25.33 -19.88 12.74
CA LEU A 370 25.66 -20.98 13.64
C LEU A 370 25.17 -20.72 15.06
N TYR A 371 25.25 -19.47 15.53
CA TYR A 371 24.72 -19.08 16.84
C TYR A 371 23.20 -19.31 16.94
N PHE A 372 22.42 -18.90 15.93
CA PHE A 372 20.97 -19.10 15.93
C PHE A 372 20.57 -20.56 15.72
N GLU A 373 21.31 -21.33 14.92
CA GLU A 373 21.14 -22.78 14.81
C GLU A 373 21.40 -23.48 16.15
N GLN A 374 22.49 -23.12 16.84
CA GLN A 374 22.78 -23.65 18.18
C GLN A 374 21.68 -23.28 19.20
N LEU A 375 21.17 -22.04 19.13
CA LEU A 375 20.09 -21.57 19.99
C LEU A 375 18.80 -22.37 19.76
N ARG A 376 18.45 -22.67 18.50
CA ARG A 376 17.30 -23.49 18.11
C ARG A 376 17.45 -24.92 18.61
N LEU A 377 18.61 -25.55 18.38
CA LEU A 377 18.92 -26.89 18.89
C LEU A 377 18.83 -26.97 20.40
N ARG A 378 19.35 -25.96 21.12
CA ARG A 378 19.24 -25.89 22.58
C ARG A 378 17.79 -25.82 23.02
N ASN A 379 16.96 -25.02 22.36
CA ASN A 379 15.55 -24.86 22.71
C ASN A 379 14.75 -26.14 22.42
N THR A 380 15.03 -26.87 21.33
CA THR A 380 14.39 -28.16 21.04
C THR A 380 14.81 -29.24 22.04
N LEU A 381 16.11 -29.34 22.36
CA LEU A 381 16.60 -30.28 23.38
C LEU A 381 16.03 -29.95 24.77
N CYS A 382 16.02 -28.68 25.20
CA CYS A 382 15.44 -28.31 26.50
C CYS A 382 13.92 -28.58 26.56
N SER A 383 13.20 -28.52 25.43
CA SER A 383 11.77 -28.83 25.38
C SER A 383 11.49 -30.34 25.43
N SER A 384 12.43 -31.20 25.02
CA SER A 384 12.26 -32.66 25.05
C SER A 384 12.55 -33.30 26.42
N TYR A 385 13.12 -32.56 27.38
CA TYR A 385 13.45 -33.07 28.72
C TYR A 385 12.37 -32.82 29.79
N LEU A 386 11.16 -32.40 29.41
CA LEU A 386 10.07 -32.14 30.36
C LEU A 386 9.08 -33.31 30.54
N ASP A 387 9.28 -34.46 29.88
CA ASP A 387 8.32 -35.58 29.96
C ASP A 387 8.92 -36.91 30.49
N ASP A 388 10.17 -36.93 30.98
CA ASP A 388 10.73 -38.12 31.62
C ASP A 388 11.50 -37.77 32.91
N GLU A 389 11.01 -38.30 34.04
CA GLU A 389 11.64 -38.27 35.36
C GLU A 389 13.07 -38.88 35.34
N PRO A 390 14.08 -38.27 36.00
CA PRO A 390 15.47 -38.70 35.90
C PRO A 390 15.92 -39.59 37.07
N LYS A 391 16.84 -40.54 36.81
CA LYS A 391 17.80 -41.04 37.80
C LYS A 391 19.20 -40.46 37.52
N PRO A 392 19.95 -40.00 38.54
CA PRO A 392 21.12 -39.15 38.34
C PRO A 392 22.44 -39.94 38.31
N LEU A 393 23.38 -39.50 37.46
CA LEU A 393 24.81 -39.69 37.70
C LEU A 393 25.63 -38.52 37.12
N HIS A 394 26.04 -37.63 38.03
CA HIS A 394 27.24 -36.76 38.07
C HIS A 394 27.80 -36.14 36.78
N GLN A 395 27.69 -34.81 36.61
CA GLN A 395 28.73 -33.76 36.88
C GLN A 395 29.74 -33.62 35.72
N SER A 396 30.09 -32.45 35.18
CA SER A 396 30.22 -31.07 35.66
C SER A 396 30.21 -30.22 34.37
N TRP A 397 29.56 -29.06 34.27
CA TRP A 397 30.08 -27.76 34.68
C TRP A 397 28.92 -26.82 35.00
N ARG A 398 28.76 -26.49 36.29
CA ARG A 398 28.00 -25.32 36.72
C ARG A 398 28.94 -24.13 36.86
N ILE A 399 28.56 -23.01 36.27
CA ILE A 399 28.79 -21.69 36.85
C ILE A 399 27.40 -21.07 37.04
N ASN A 400 27.18 -20.57 38.25
CA ASN A 400 25.88 -20.21 38.80
C ASN A 400 25.72 -18.68 38.79
N SER A 401 24.56 -18.19 38.32
CA SER A 401 23.84 -17.02 38.84
C SER A 401 22.57 -16.87 37.98
N GLY A 402 21.34 -16.90 38.43
CA GLY A 402 20.72 -17.00 39.75
C GLY A 402 19.24 -16.69 39.53
N ALA A 403 18.38 -17.71 39.57
CA ALA A 403 16.93 -17.67 39.84
C ALA A 403 16.30 -18.98 39.35
N PHE A 404 15.90 -19.84 40.27
CA PHE A 404 14.97 -20.92 39.98
C PHE A 404 13.60 -20.30 39.71
N SER A 405 13.11 -20.41 38.48
CA SER A 405 11.67 -20.46 38.22
C SER A 405 11.41 -21.72 37.42
N ALA A 406 10.44 -22.50 37.90
CA ALA A 406 10.00 -23.75 37.32
C ALA A 406 9.84 -23.63 35.81
N ALA A 407 10.31 -24.64 35.08
CA ALA A 407 10.19 -24.73 33.64
C ALA A 407 8.71 -24.84 33.25
N LEU A 408 8.11 -23.71 32.89
CA LEU A 408 6.84 -23.63 32.18
C LEU A 408 7.18 -23.52 30.69
N SER A 409 6.59 -24.39 29.86
CA SER A 409 6.67 -24.30 28.41
C SER A 409 6.31 -22.88 27.95
N PRO A 410 6.93 -22.33 26.88
CA PRO A 410 6.54 -21.01 26.33
C PRO A 410 5.03 -20.88 26.06
N ARG A 411 4.35 -22.00 25.80
CA ARG A 411 2.90 -22.08 25.63
C ARG A 411 2.12 -21.97 26.95
N ASP A 412 2.65 -22.55 28.02
CA ASP A 412 2.06 -22.47 29.37
C ASP A 412 2.31 -21.12 30.03
N ASN A 413 3.47 -20.50 29.76
CA ASN A 413 3.74 -19.11 30.16
C ASN A 413 2.77 -18.15 29.46
N TYR A 414 2.49 -18.36 28.17
CA TYR A 414 1.54 -17.53 27.45
C TYR A 414 0.09 -17.78 27.87
N ALA A 415 -0.28 -19.03 28.20
CA ALA A 415 -1.59 -19.37 28.75
C ALA A 415 -1.77 -18.86 30.19
N SER A 416 -0.71 -18.87 31.01
CA SER A 416 -0.69 -18.32 32.36
C SER A 416 -0.76 -16.80 32.32
N LEU A 417 0.07 -16.13 31.50
CA LEU A 417 -0.01 -14.68 31.27
C LEU A 417 -1.38 -14.29 30.75
N ARG A 418 -2.00 -15.04 29.83
CA ARG A 418 -3.36 -14.72 29.36
C ARG A 418 -4.40 -14.85 30.47
N ARG A 419 -4.26 -15.84 31.38
CA ARG A 419 -5.15 -15.98 32.54
C ARG A 419 -4.95 -14.83 33.53
N GLU A 420 -3.70 -14.52 33.87
CA GLU A 420 -3.36 -13.41 34.76
C GLU A 420 -3.77 -12.06 34.16
N ASN A 421 -3.59 -11.85 32.85
CA ASN A 421 -4.02 -10.62 32.17
C ASN A 421 -5.54 -10.50 32.12
N ARG A 422 -6.28 -11.60 31.98
CA ARG A 422 -7.75 -11.63 32.12
C ARG A 422 -8.18 -11.31 33.56
N GLU A 423 -7.49 -11.86 34.55
CA GLU A 423 -7.76 -11.60 35.96
C GLU A 423 -7.46 -10.14 36.34
N LEU A 424 -6.32 -9.61 35.91
CA LEU A 424 -5.96 -8.20 36.06
C LEU A 424 -6.95 -7.28 35.33
N LYS A 425 -7.46 -7.65 34.16
CA LYS A 425 -8.52 -6.89 33.48
C LYS A 425 -9.82 -6.87 34.27
N LEU A 426 -10.19 -7.99 34.89
CA LEU A 426 -11.37 -8.07 35.76
C LEU A 426 -11.16 -7.24 37.04
N GLU A 427 -9.98 -7.29 37.65
CA GLU A 427 -9.63 -6.44 38.79
C GLU A 427 -9.61 -4.96 38.42
N LEU A 428 -9.09 -4.59 37.25
CA LEU A 428 -9.08 -3.20 36.76
C LEU A 428 -10.51 -2.71 36.48
N ALA A 429 -11.39 -3.57 35.95
CA ALA A 429 -12.82 -3.26 35.81
C ALA A 429 -13.51 -3.08 37.18
N ARG A 430 -13.19 -3.91 38.18
CA ARG A 430 -13.69 -3.77 39.55
C ARG A 430 -13.18 -2.49 40.21
N LEU A 431 -11.91 -2.17 40.05
CA LEU A 431 -11.30 -0.94 40.56
C LEU A 431 -11.90 0.30 39.89
N ARG A 432 -12.15 0.26 38.57
CA ARG A 432 -12.85 1.33 37.87
C ARG A 432 -14.27 1.51 38.34
N MET A 433 -15.03 0.42 38.58
CA MET A 433 -16.36 0.53 39.18
C MET A 433 -16.30 1.16 40.58
N ARG A 434 -15.41 0.68 41.44
CA ARG A 434 -15.22 1.25 42.79
C ARG A 434 -14.79 2.71 42.75
N LEU A 435 -13.93 3.10 41.82
CA LEU A 435 -13.49 4.47 41.65
C LEU A 435 -14.63 5.36 41.15
N ASN A 436 -15.46 4.86 40.24
CA ASN A 436 -16.63 5.56 39.74
C ASN A 436 -17.73 5.68 40.82
N ASP A 437 -17.89 4.68 41.68
CA ASP A 437 -18.78 4.73 42.84
C ASP A 437 -18.24 5.72 43.90
N LEU A 438 -16.93 5.70 44.17
CA LEU A 438 -16.27 6.68 45.04
C LEU A 438 -16.35 8.11 44.48
N GLU A 439 -16.26 8.27 43.16
CA GLU A 439 -16.40 9.56 42.49
C GLU A 439 -17.85 10.07 42.59
N LYS A 440 -18.84 9.19 42.41
CA LYS A 440 -20.25 9.51 42.67
C LYS A 440 -20.50 9.87 44.12
N ASP A 441 -19.92 9.14 45.06
CA ASP A 441 -20.03 9.43 46.50
C ASP A 441 -19.35 10.78 46.83
N HIS A 442 -18.21 11.08 46.22
CA HIS A 442 -17.52 12.35 46.37
C HIS A 442 -18.34 13.52 45.78
N VAL A 443 -18.97 13.33 44.62
CA VAL A 443 -19.88 14.30 44.00
C VAL A 443 -21.14 14.48 44.84
N CYS A 444 -21.70 13.39 45.39
CA CYS A 444 -22.84 13.44 46.30
C CYS A 444 -22.49 14.19 47.59
N MET A 445 -21.32 13.90 48.17
CA MET A 445 -20.82 14.56 49.38
C MET A 445 -20.53 16.05 49.14
N LYS A 446 -19.93 16.41 48.00
CA LYS A 446 -19.72 17.80 47.57
C LYS A 446 -21.05 18.53 47.38
N ASN A 447 -22.01 17.92 46.70
CA ASN A 447 -23.35 18.48 46.52
C ASN A 447 -24.11 18.61 47.84
N ASN A 448 -23.91 17.71 48.80
CA ASN A 448 -24.47 17.82 50.14
C ASN A 448 -23.80 18.91 50.97
N LEU A 449 -22.48 19.13 50.81
CA LEU A 449 -21.74 20.23 51.43
C LEU A 449 -22.18 21.59 50.86
N GLU A 450 -22.39 21.68 49.55
CA GLU A 450 -22.87 22.88 48.86
C GLU A 450 -24.36 23.16 49.13
N LYS A 451 -25.19 22.12 49.25
CA LYS A 451 -26.60 22.24 49.71
C LYS A 451 -26.71 22.57 51.21
N SER A 452 -25.75 22.13 52.02
CA SER A 452 -25.64 22.51 53.43
C SER A 452 -25.22 23.98 53.58
N ASN A 453 -24.27 24.44 52.76
CA ASN A 453 -23.85 25.85 52.71
C ASN A 453 -24.90 26.81 52.15
N SER A 454 -25.93 26.32 51.46
CA SER A 454 -27.04 27.14 50.93
C SER A 454 -28.32 27.07 51.76
N ARG A 455 -28.30 26.42 52.93
CA ARG A 455 -29.37 26.54 53.94
C ARG A 455 -28.82 27.03 55.28
N LYS A 456 -28.80 28.35 55.39
CA LYS A 456 -28.92 29.15 56.63
C LYS A 456 -27.71 29.11 57.57
N PHE A 457 -26.86 30.13 57.40
CA PHE A 457 -26.35 30.87 58.56
C PHE A 457 -27.55 31.38 59.37
N MET A 458 -27.72 30.87 60.59
CA MET A 458 -28.11 31.63 61.79
C MET A 458 -28.19 30.71 63.01
N GLY A 459 -27.25 30.90 63.94
CA GLY A 459 -27.55 30.94 65.38
C GLY A 459 -27.33 29.68 66.23
N SER A 460 -26.27 29.72 67.04
CA SER A 460 -26.09 29.01 68.34
C SER A 460 -25.91 27.48 68.24
N PHE A 461 -24.88 26.84 68.79
CA PHE A 461 -24.36 26.96 70.14
C PHE A 461 -22.85 26.65 70.19
N ALA A 462 -22.11 27.50 70.90
CA ALA A 462 -20.85 27.14 71.51
C ALA A 462 -21.08 26.17 72.69
N LYS A 463 -20.08 25.30 72.91
CA LYS A 463 -19.67 24.59 74.15
C LYS A 463 -19.75 23.06 74.11
N LYS A 464 -18.64 22.46 74.57
CA LYS A 464 -18.37 21.04 74.91
C LYS A 464 -18.12 20.14 73.69
N MET A 465 -17.00 19.44 73.52
CA MET A 465 -16.11 18.85 74.52
C MET A 465 -14.63 18.93 74.11
N VAL A 466 -13.85 19.61 74.95
CA VAL A 466 -12.51 19.20 75.33
C VAL A 466 -12.69 18.09 76.35
N LYS A 467 -12.21 16.86 76.09
CA LYS A 467 -11.74 15.95 77.14
C LYS A 467 -10.93 14.74 76.61
N LEU A 468 -9.64 14.75 76.99
CA LEU A 468 -8.69 13.64 77.23
C LEU A 468 -8.34 12.68 76.07
N SER A 469 -7.12 12.60 75.51
CA SER A 469 -5.73 12.39 76.03
C SER A 469 -5.30 10.92 76.13
N PHE A 470 -3.99 10.70 75.95
CA PHE A 470 -3.15 9.49 76.21
C PHE A 470 -3.09 8.47 75.06
N PHE A 471 -1.93 8.04 74.53
CA PHE A 471 -0.53 8.03 74.96
C PHE A 471 0.43 8.37 73.80
N GLY A 472 1.59 8.94 74.13
CA GLY A 472 2.73 9.10 73.22
C GLY A 472 3.96 8.28 73.65
N VAL A 473 5.05 8.57 72.93
CA VAL A 473 6.48 8.31 73.23
C VAL A 473 6.92 6.87 72.89
N SER A 474 7.88 6.62 71.98
CA SER A 474 9.33 6.93 72.09
C SER A 474 9.98 6.84 70.69
N ILE A 475 10.74 7.82 70.17
CA ILE A 475 12.17 8.13 70.41
C ILE A 475 13.09 6.92 70.14
N SER A 476 13.82 6.85 69.02
CA SER A 476 15.19 7.36 68.80
C SER A 476 15.68 6.78 67.45
N ARG A 477 16.62 7.31 66.66
CA ARG A 477 17.71 8.28 66.85
C ARG A 477 18.13 8.77 65.45
N ALA A 478 18.25 10.08 65.28
CA ALA A 478 19.10 10.71 64.27
C ALA A 478 20.58 10.44 64.63
N SER A 479 21.64 10.70 63.86
CA SER A 479 21.93 11.61 62.75
C SER A 479 23.40 11.38 62.40
N SER A 480 23.82 11.56 61.14
CA SER A 480 25.03 12.34 60.87
C SER A 480 25.03 12.86 59.44
N SER A 481 25.32 14.14 59.39
CA SER A 481 25.21 15.10 58.31
C SER A 481 26.43 15.08 57.37
N PRO A 482 26.44 15.91 56.31
CA PRO A 482 27.23 15.72 55.09
C PRO A 482 28.45 16.66 54.98
N SER A 483 29.33 16.40 54.01
CA SER A 483 30.14 17.44 53.31
C SER A 483 30.67 16.83 52.00
N ARG A 484 30.42 17.38 50.80
CA ARG A 484 30.81 18.65 50.14
C ARG A 484 32.26 18.66 49.64
N ASN A 485 32.37 19.03 48.35
CA ASN A 485 33.54 19.50 47.58
C ASN A 485 34.55 18.42 47.15
N SER A 486 35.18 18.47 45.98
CA SER A 486 35.08 19.24 44.73
C SER A 486 36.35 18.83 43.96
N GLN A 487 36.29 18.58 42.65
CA GLN A 487 37.23 19.16 41.68
C GLN A 487 37.02 18.55 40.29
N SER A 488 36.54 19.43 39.43
CA SER A 488 36.72 19.44 37.98
C SER A 488 38.19 19.59 37.62
N LYS A 489 38.58 19.05 36.46
CA LYS A 489 39.54 19.68 35.55
C LYS A 489 39.35 19.14 34.14
N GLU A 490 38.81 20.01 33.30
CA GLU A 490 38.83 19.91 31.85
C GLU A 490 40.26 20.01 31.31
N ILE A 491 40.36 19.43 30.12
CA ILE A 491 41.51 19.27 29.26
C ILE A 491 41.57 20.49 28.35
N ASP A 492 42.76 21.02 28.12
CA ASP A 492 43.02 21.83 26.93
C ASP A 492 44.50 21.78 26.53
N GLY A 493 44.73 21.79 25.22
CA GLY A 493 45.93 22.42 24.65
C GLY A 493 46.96 21.51 23.96
N ALA A 494 46.84 21.47 22.63
CA ALA A 494 47.71 20.89 21.61
C ALA A 494 49.14 21.48 21.48
N TYR A 495 49.89 20.86 20.55
CA TYR A 495 51.10 21.28 19.81
C TYR A 495 52.47 20.80 20.32
N THR A 496 52.93 19.63 19.85
CA THR A 496 53.90 19.48 18.74
C THR A 496 54.01 18.02 18.33
#